data_AF-A0A6A5ZLS8-F1
#
_entry.id   AF-A0A6A5ZLS8-F1
#
_cell.length_a   1.000
_cell.length_b   1.000
_cell.length_c   1.000
_cell.angle_alpha   90.00
_cell.angle_beta   90.00
_cell.angle_gamma   90.00
#
_symmetry.space_group_name_H-M   'P 1'
#
loop_
_entity.id
_entity.type
_entity.pdbx_description
1 polymer ?
#
loop_
_entity_poly.entity_id
_entity_poly.type
_entity_poly.pdbx_seq_one_letter_code
_entity_poly.pdbx_strand_id
1 'polypeptide(L)'
;MRSGYGAVQSDEDVVSISKDTDHSCPSIAANSKRNLELAAIFASGLLFGILLTVTIQYLSPPTTNWLLQQTNTWTPLLDRHTLTLHDIFVNGSIFNDPYSIYRDAPSPEVDAAWSAISTVRPFPITSSEVLHLGKDPTQAVRIPEPWGYGPDMHFAELDSQHLLHCLNTVRKYAHHNYYFAEYSNSTETLPRMLAVHRDHCIGMLLEALTCRPSMNVVTFEWMETQRFPFPDFGVRRKCVDYGGLLEWQKGAEVKGWEEKAEGLKRPEGARVMPALKGLLEVGEEMGRNVGR
;
A
#
# COMPACT_ATOMS: atom_id res chain seq x y z
N MET A 1 -3.96 -72.30 118.47
CA MET A 1 -4.40 -73.58 117.89
C MET A 1 -5.64 -73.33 117.03
N ARG A 2 -5.74 -74.03 115.89
CA ARG A 2 -6.65 -73.82 114.75
C ARG A 2 -8.14 -73.61 115.08
N SER A 3 -8.78 -72.76 114.27
CA SER A 3 -10.08 -72.92 113.58
C SER A 3 -10.38 -71.57 112.91
N GLY A 4 -10.97 -71.38 111.73
CA GLY A 4 -11.72 -72.19 110.79
C GLY A 4 -12.35 -71.21 109.77
N TYR A 5 -12.69 -71.72 108.60
CA TYR A 5 -13.09 -71.06 107.35
C TYR A 5 -14.26 -70.05 107.38
N GLY A 6 -14.27 -69.14 106.40
CA GLY A 6 -15.46 -68.45 105.87
C GLY A 6 -15.12 -67.79 104.53
N ALA A 7 -15.89 -68.07 103.48
CA ALA A 7 -15.56 -67.82 102.08
C ALA A 7 -16.60 -66.92 101.38
N VAL A 8 -16.13 -66.19 100.35
CA VAL A 8 -16.82 -65.71 99.12
C VAL A 8 -17.92 -64.64 99.25
N GLN A 9 -17.75 -63.48 98.59
CA GLN A 9 -18.45 -63.15 97.32
C GLN A 9 -17.86 -61.90 96.64
N SER A 10 -17.76 -61.96 95.31
CA SER A 10 -17.28 -60.93 94.38
C SER A 10 -18.45 -60.21 93.73
N ASP A 11 -18.41 -58.88 93.63
CA ASP A 11 -19.29 -58.11 92.74
C ASP A 11 -18.44 -57.34 91.71
N GLU A 12 -18.77 -57.56 90.44
CA GLU A 12 -18.25 -56.90 89.25
C GLU A 12 -19.10 -55.65 88.96
N ASP A 13 -18.50 -54.46 88.96
CA ASP A 13 -19.13 -53.25 88.42
C ASP A 13 -18.67 -53.01 86.97
N VAL A 14 -19.60 -53.27 86.04
CA VAL A 14 -19.46 -53.05 84.60
C VAL A 14 -19.68 -51.57 84.28
N VAL A 15 -18.63 -50.86 83.85
CA VAL A 15 -18.75 -49.52 83.26
C VAL A 15 -19.05 -49.65 81.76
N SER A 16 -20.28 -49.33 81.37
CA SER A 16 -20.72 -49.25 79.98
C SER A 16 -20.20 -47.97 79.32
N ILE A 17 -19.34 -48.12 78.31
CA ILE A 17 -18.93 -47.02 77.42
C ILE A 17 -20.02 -46.86 76.35
N SER A 18 -20.77 -45.75 76.39
CA SER A 18 -21.66 -45.35 75.31
C SER A 18 -20.84 -44.97 74.07
N LYS A 19 -21.02 -45.73 72.99
CA LYS A 19 -20.76 -45.24 71.64
C LYS A 19 -21.95 -44.39 71.18
N ASP A 20 -21.67 -43.45 70.29
CA ASP A 20 -22.53 -42.44 69.66
C ASP A 20 -22.35 -41.06 70.33
N THR A 21 -21.84 -40.04 69.65
CA THR A 21 -22.31 -39.58 68.34
C THR A 21 -21.19 -39.07 67.41
N ASP A 22 -21.37 -39.45 66.16
CA ASP A 22 -20.70 -39.06 64.93
C ASP A 22 -20.55 -37.52 64.79
N HIS A 23 -19.34 -36.99 65.00
CA HIS A 23 -19.00 -35.65 64.51
C HIS A 23 -18.69 -35.76 63.02
N SER A 24 -19.72 -35.64 62.19
CA SER A 24 -19.59 -35.47 60.74
C SER A 24 -18.75 -34.21 60.47
N CYS A 25 -17.46 -34.40 60.22
CA CYS A 25 -16.56 -33.38 59.73
C CYS A 25 -17.07 -32.95 58.33
N PRO A 26 -17.45 -31.68 58.09
CA PRO A 26 -17.77 -31.22 56.75
C PRO A 26 -16.54 -31.45 55.89
N SER A 27 -16.63 -32.40 54.95
CA SER A 27 -15.47 -33.04 54.37
C SER A 27 -14.51 -32.01 53.76
N ILE A 28 -13.25 -32.04 54.22
CA ILE A 28 -12.10 -31.38 53.57
C ILE A 28 -12.08 -31.70 52.07
N ALA A 29 -12.58 -32.88 51.69
CA ALA A 29 -12.77 -33.34 50.32
C ALA A 29 -13.77 -32.51 49.49
N ALA A 30 -14.88 -32.02 50.06
CA ALA A 30 -15.87 -31.19 49.34
C ALA A 30 -15.32 -29.79 49.04
N ASN A 31 -14.58 -29.19 49.99
CA ASN A 31 -13.89 -27.92 49.77
C ASN A 31 -12.76 -28.06 48.74
N SER A 32 -12.04 -29.18 48.75
CA SER A 32 -11.00 -29.50 47.75
C SER A 32 -11.57 -29.60 46.33
N LYS A 33 -12.69 -30.31 46.12
CA LYS A 33 -13.36 -30.40 44.81
C LYS A 33 -13.84 -29.05 44.31
N ARG A 34 -14.50 -28.25 45.16
CA ARG A 34 -14.96 -26.90 44.80
C ARG A 34 -13.81 -25.97 44.42
N ASN A 35 -12.69 -26.04 45.16
CA ASN A 35 -11.49 -25.25 44.85
C ASN A 35 -10.85 -25.70 43.53
N LEU A 36 -10.85 -27.00 43.22
CA LEU A 36 -10.36 -27.52 41.94
C LEU A 36 -11.25 -27.12 40.76
N GLU A 37 -12.58 -27.16 40.92
CA GLU A 37 -13.54 -26.67 39.92
C GLU A 37 -13.38 -25.17 39.66
N LEU A 38 -13.25 -24.35 40.71
CA LEU A 38 -12.99 -22.92 40.59
C LEU A 38 -11.65 -22.64 39.89
N ALA A 39 -10.59 -23.39 40.22
CA ALA A 39 -9.30 -23.28 39.55
C ALA A 39 -9.37 -23.68 38.07
N ALA A 40 -10.11 -24.73 37.73
CA ALA A 40 -10.32 -25.17 36.35
C ALA A 40 -11.13 -24.14 35.53
N ILE A 41 -12.18 -23.55 36.12
CA ILE A 41 -12.96 -22.46 35.49
C ILE A 41 -12.06 -21.25 35.25
N PHE A 42 -11.26 -20.85 36.24
CA PHE A 42 -10.34 -19.72 36.11
C PHE A 42 -9.28 -19.98 35.03
N ALA A 43 -8.65 -21.17 35.03
CA ALA A 43 -7.67 -21.56 34.02
C ALA A 43 -8.29 -21.60 32.61
N SER A 44 -9.51 -22.12 32.47
CA SER A 44 -10.23 -22.16 31.19
C SER A 44 -10.60 -20.76 30.70
N GLY A 45 -11.02 -19.88 31.60
CA GLY A 45 -11.29 -18.48 31.28
C GLY A 45 -10.03 -17.72 30.85
N LEU A 46 -8.88 -18.01 31.48
CA LEU A 46 -7.59 -17.41 31.14
C LEU A 46 -7.09 -17.91 29.77
N LEU A 47 -7.21 -19.20 29.50
CA LEU A 47 -6.93 -19.80 28.19
C LEU A 47 -7.82 -19.22 27.10
N PHE A 48 -9.13 -19.11 27.35
CA PHE A 48 -10.07 -18.49 26.42
C PHE A 48 -9.73 -17.02 26.16
N GLY A 49 -9.38 -16.26 27.21
CA GLY A 49 -8.93 -14.88 27.09
C GLY A 49 -7.67 -14.75 26.23
N ILE A 50 -6.67 -15.61 26.43
CA ILE A 50 -5.43 -15.62 25.62
C ILE A 50 -5.72 -16.02 24.17
N LEU A 51 -6.53 -17.07 23.96
CA LEU A 51 -6.95 -17.47 22.61
C LEU A 51 -7.69 -16.34 21.90
N LEU A 52 -8.58 -15.64 22.60
CA LEU A 52 -9.33 -14.51 22.06
C LEU A 52 -8.41 -13.34 21.72
N THR A 53 -7.46 -12.96 22.58
CA THR A 53 -6.53 -11.85 22.29
C THR A 53 -5.58 -12.20 21.14
N VAL A 54 -5.05 -13.42 21.10
CA VAL A 54 -4.21 -13.89 19.98
C VAL A 54 -5.03 -13.89 18.69
N THR A 55 -6.28 -14.36 18.73
CA THR A 55 -7.16 -14.37 17.56
C THR A 55 -7.47 -12.94 17.09
N ILE A 56 -7.81 -12.02 18.01
CA ILE A 56 -8.04 -10.60 17.67
C ILE A 56 -6.78 -9.99 17.06
N GLN A 57 -5.59 -10.26 17.60
CA GLN A 57 -4.34 -9.71 17.10
C GLN A 57 -3.97 -10.30 15.72
N TYR A 58 -4.26 -11.58 15.46
CA TYR A 58 -4.10 -12.19 14.14
C TYR A 58 -5.10 -11.68 13.11
N LEU A 59 -6.33 -11.38 13.53
CA LEU A 59 -7.39 -10.88 12.66
C LEU A 59 -7.33 -9.37 12.45
N SER A 60 -6.66 -8.63 13.34
CA SER A 60 -6.49 -7.19 13.22
C SER A 60 -5.40 -6.87 12.20
N PRO A 61 -5.66 -6.02 11.20
CA PRO A 61 -4.64 -5.62 10.26
C PRO A 61 -3.49 -4.91 10.99
N PRO A 62 -2.23 -5.31 10.76
CA PRO A 62 -1.06 -4.73 11.45
C PRO A 62 -0.81 -3.26 11.10
N THR A 63 -1.31 -2.79 9.96
CA THR A 63 -1.21 -1.41 9.51
C THR A 63 -2.49 -0.98 8.81
N THR A 64 -2.76 0.32 8.73
CA THR A 64 -3.90 0.86 7.96
C THR A 64 -3.80 0.50 6.47
N ASN A 65 -2.58 0.34 5.95
CA ASN A 65 -2.32 -0.04 4.56
C ASN A 65 -2.21 -1.56 4.35
N TRP A 66 -2.56 -2.40 5.32
CA TRP A 66 -2.27 -3.84 5.28
C TRP A 66 -2.77 -4.51 3.99
N LEU A 67 -4.00 -4.25 3.55
CA LEU A 67 -4.54 -4.80 2.30
C LEU A 67 -3.73 -4.39 1.06
N LEU A 68 -3.24 -3.15 1.04
CA LEU A 68 -2.38 -2.66 -0.04
C LEU A 68 -1.01 -3.34 0.04
N GLN A 69 -0.45 -3.53 1.23
CA GLN A 69 0.81 -4.26 1.43
C GLN A 69 0.71 -5.74 0.99
N GLN A 70 -0.47 -6.36 1.03
CA GLN A 70 -0.66 -7.74 0.52
C GLN A 70 -0.77 -7.82 -1.01
N THR A 71 -1.09 -6.71 -1.67
CA THR A 71 -1.41 -6.67 -3.12
C THR A 71 -0.44 -5.83 -3.93
N ASN A 72 0.56 -5.22 -3.27
CA ASN A 72 1.59 -4.41 -3.87
C ASN A 72 2.97 -4.94 -3.48
N THR A 73 3.94 -4.82 -4.38
CA THR A 73 5.36 -4.88 -4.01
C THR A 73 5.66 -3.78 -2.99
N TRP A 74 6.63 -4.04 -2.11
CA TRP A 74 7.04 -3.05 -1.12
C TRP A 74 7.40 -1.70 -1.78
N THR A 75 6.96 -0.63 -1.14
CA THR A 75 7.26 0.76 -1.51
C THR A 75 7.26 1.61 -0.24
N PRO A 76 8.17 2.59 -0.12
CA PRO A 76 8.21 3.46 1.05
C PRO A 76 6.91 4.27 1.23
N LEU A 77 6.11 4.45 0.18
CA LEU A 77 4.81 5.12 0.27
C LEU A 77 3.87 4.44 1.27
N LEU A 78 3.80 3.10 1.26
CA LEU A 78 2.88 2.35 2.13
C LEU A 78 3.31 2.36 3.60
N ASP A 79 4.55 2.73 3.90
CA ASP A 79 5.05 2.87 5.27
C ASP A 79 5.00 4.33 5.75
N ARG A 80 5.14 5.30 4.83
CA ARG A 80 5.20 6.73 5.14
C ARG A 80 3.84 7.45 5.11
N HIS A 81 2.84 6.88 4.45
CA HIS A 81 1.54 7.53 4.28
C HIS A 81 0.39 6.54 4.33
N THR A 82 -0.64 6.83 5.13
CA THR A 82 -1.86 6.03 5.16
C THR A 82 -2.72 6.40 3.95
N LEU A 83 -2.91 5.44 3.04
CA LEU A 83 -3.76 5.63 1.88
C LEU A 83 -5.21 5.31 2.25
N THR A 84 -6.11 6.21 1.85
CA THR A 84 -7.55 6.01 2.00
C THR A 84 -8.12 5.43 0.72
N LEU A 85 -9.11 4.54 0.86
CA LEU A 85 -9.86 3.97 -0.23
C LEU A 85 -11.30 4.49 -0.17
N HIS A 86 -11.86 4.86 -1.30
CA HIS A 86 -13.26 5.27 -1.39
C HIS A 86 -13.92 4.68 -2.63
N ASP A 87 -15.24 4.53 -2.57
CA ASP A 87 -16.02 4.08 -3.72
C ASP A 87 -16.41 5.28 -4.57
N ILE A 88 -16.14 5.20 -5.88
CA ILE A 88 -16.60 6.17 -6.88
C ILE A 88 -17.52 5.49 -7.89
N PHE A 89 -18.46 6.24 -8.42
CA PHE A 89 -19.11 5.91 -9.68
C PHE A 89 -18.41 6.66 -10.80
N VAL A 90 -17.70 5.95 -11.67
CA VAL A 90 -17.01 6.60 -12.79
C VAL A 90 -18.02 7.08 -13.81
N ASN A 91 -17.91 8.35 -14.19
CA ASN A 91 -18.67 8.89 -15.31
C ASN A 91 -18.17 8.30 -16.63
N GLY A 92 -18.93 7.36 -17.18
CA GLY A 92 -18.67 6.71 -18.47
C GLY A 92 -19.34 7.38 -19.67
N SER A 93 -19.91 8.58 -19.53
CA SER A 93 -20.58 9.28 -20.62
C SER A 93 -19.66 9.47 -21.83
N ILE A 94 -20.20 9.25 -23.03
CA ILE A 94 -19.47 9.43 -24.30
C ILE A 94 -19.17 10.91 -24.53
N PHE A 95 -20.10 11.78 -24.15
CA PHE A 95 -19.95 13.23 -24.27
C PHE A 95 -19.33 13.80 -23.00
N ASN A 96 -18.85 15.05 -23.08
CA ASN A 96 -18.34 15.77 -21.90
C ASN A 96 -19.51 16.28 -21.02
N ASP A 97 -20.35 15.35 -20.57
CA ASP A 97 -21.53 15.61 -19.74
C ASP A 97 -21.72 14.48 -18.70
N PRO A 98 -21.60 14.75 -17.40
CA PRO A 98 -21.22 16.03 -16.81
C PRO A 98 -19.83 16.50 -17.25
N TYR A 99 -19.70 17.81 -17.36
CA TYR A 99 -18.49 18.49 -17.80
C TYR A 99 -17.26 18.12 -16.96
N SER A 100 -16.16 17.90 -17.66
CA SER A 100 -14.82 17.73 -17.10
C SER A 100 -13.82 18.48 -17.97
N ILE A 101 -13.02 19.36 -17.34
CA ILE A 101 -11.93 20.09 -18.03
C ILE A 101 -10.90 19.15 -18.67
N TYR A 102 -10.76 17.93 -18.16
CA TYR A 102 -9.83 16.94 -18.70
C TYR A 102 -10.25 16.38 -20.07
N ARG A 103 -11.51 16.62 -20.48
CA ARG A 103 -12.10 16.15 -21.75
C ARG A 103 -12.30 17.26 -22.78
N ASP A 104 -11.90 18.48 -22.45
CA ASP A 104 -12.01 19.63 -23.35
C ASP A 104 -10.92 19.64 -24.43
N ALA A 105 -11.17 20.43 -25.47
CA ALA A 105 -10.16 20.73 -26.48
C ALA A 105 -8.94 21.45 -25.84
N PRO A 106 -7.75 21.33 -26.44
CA PRO A 106 -6.53 21.97 -25.91
C PRO A 106 -6.71 23.47 -25.65
N SER A 107 -6.29 23.90 -24.47
CA SER A 107 -6.21 25.30 -24.05
C SER A 107 -5.20 25.45 -22.90
N PRO A 108 -4.77 26.68 -22.57
CA PRO A 108 -3.94 26.92 -21.38
C PRO A 108 -4.57 26.41 -20.08
N GLU A 109 -5.88 26.53 -19.92
CA GLU A 109 -6.61 26.06 -18.73
C GLU A 109 -6.61 24.53 -18.64
N VAL A 110 -6.81 23.85 -19.77
CA VAL A 110 -6.72 22.38 -19.85
C VAL A 110 -5.30 21.92 -19.54
N ASP A 111 -4.27 22.59 -20.06
CA ASP A 111 -2.88 22.27 -19.76
C ASP A 111 -2.53 22.48 -18.29
N ALA A 112 -3.06 23.54 -17.67
CA ALA A 112 -2.89 23.77 -16.23
C ALA A 112 -3.57 22.67 -15.41
N ALA A 113 -4.79 22.27 -15.76
CA ALA A 113 -5.51 21.19 -15.07
C ALA A 113 -4.77 19.85 -15.18
N TRP A 114 -4.32 19.48 -16.38
CA TRP A 114 -3.53 18.26 -16.57
C TRP A 114 -2.18 18.32 -15.82
N SER A 115 -1.48 19.45 -15.86
CA SER A 115 -0.20 19.61 -15.16
C SER A 115 -0.35 19.52 -13.64
N ALA A 116 -1.47 20.01 -13.08
CA ALA A 116 -1.72 19.93 -11.65
C ALA A 116 -1.71 18.49 -11.10
N ILE A 117 -2.08 17.51 -11.93
CA ILE A 117 -2.12 16.09 -11.54
C ILE A 117 -0.97 15.28 -12.13
N SER A 118 -0.46 15.62 -13.31
CA SER A 118 0.52 14.80 -14.05
C SER A 118 1.98 15.24 -13.89
N THR A 119 2.27 16.33 -13.19
CA THR A 119 3.66 16.79 -13.01
C THR A 119 4.42 15.82 -12.12
N VAL A 120 5.50 15.25 -12.66
CA VAL A 120 6.40 14.34 -11.94
C VAL A 120 7.22 15.14 -10.92
N ARG A 121 7.08 14.76 -9.65
CA ARG A 121 7.71 15.43 -8.50
C ARG A 121 8.65 14.47 -7.78
N PRO A 122 9.98 14.61 -7.94
CA PRO A 122 10.93 13.76 -7.24
C PRO A 122 10.86 13.99 -5.73
N PHE A 123 11.03 12.93 -4.96
CA PHE A 123 11.08 12.93 -3.50
C PHE A 123 12.29 12.12 -3.01
N PRO A 124 12.79 12.38 -1.79
CA PRO A 124 13.95 11.70 -1.24
C PRO A 124 13.60 10.29 -0.71
N ILE A 125 14.45 9.32 -1.05
CA ILE A 125 14.50 7.99 -0.43
C ILE A 125 15.92 7.65 0.02
N THR A 126 16.04 6.86 1.07
CA THR A 126 17.32 6.41 1.64
C THR A 126 17.95 5.31 0.82
N SER A 127 19.26 5.05 0.98
CA SER A 127 19.90 3.87 0.35
C SER A 127 19.24 2.55 0.76
N SER A 128 18.79 2.44 2.01
CA SER A 128 18.08 1.26 2.51
C SER A 128 16.77 1.03 1.75
N GLU A 129 16.02 2.10 1.49
CA GLU A 129 14.78 2.01 0.70
C GLU A 129 15.08 1.68 -0.77
N VAL A 130 16.14 2.24 -1.36
CA VAL A 130 16.58 1.86 -2.72
C VAL A 130 16.90 0.36 -2.80
N LEU A 131 17.61 -0.19 -1.80
CA LEU A 131 17.90 -1.62 -1.71
C LEU A 131 16.62 -2.47 -1.59
N HIS A 132 15.67 -2.02 -0.78
CA HIS A 132 14.41 -2.73 -0.59
C HIS A 132 13.51 -2.68 -1.83
N LEU A 133 13.64 -1.66 -2.69
CA LEU A 133 13.09 -1.67 -4.06
C LEU A 133 13.79 -2.66 -5.01
N GLY A 134 14.80 -3.39 -4.55
CA GLY A 134 15.61 -4.30 -5.36
C GLY A 134 16.57 -3.58 -6.33
N LYS A 135 16.95 -2.34 -6.01
CA LYS A 135 17.85 -1.51 -6.82
C LYS A 135 19.20 -1.34 -6.13
N ASP A 136 20.22 -1.02 -6.92
CA ASP A 136 21.57 -0.74 -6.42
C ASP A 136 21.70 0.76 -6.05
N PRO A 137 21.89 1.14 -4.78
CA PRO A 137 22.07 2.54 -4.37
C PRO A 137 23.26 3.21 -5.02
N THR A 138 24.27 2.45 -5.45
CA THR A 138 25.43 3.03 -6.14
C THR A 138 25.12 3.41 -7.59
N GLN A 139 23.97 2.98 -8.13
CA GLN A 139 23.45 3.38 -9.44
C GLN A 139 22.37 4.47 -9.32
N ALA A 140 21.64 4.53 -8.21
CA ALA A 140 20.62 5.54 -7.98
C ALA A 140 21.24 6.93 -7.79
N VAL A 141 20.66 7.94 -8.43
CA VAL A 141 21.18 9.32 -8.36
C VAL A 141 21.00 9.88 -6.96
N ARG A 142 22.11 10.28 -6.33
CA ARG A 142 22.09 10.95 -5.02
C ARG A 142 21.60 12.39 -5.14
N ILE A 143 20.90 12.84 -4.11
CA ILE A 143 20.56 14.25 -3.94
C ILE A 143 21.84 14.99 -3.53
N PRO A 144 22.18 16.12 -4.18
CA PRO A 144 23.36 16.90 -3.79
C PRO A 144 23.30 17.31 -2.31
N GLU A 145 24.40 17.08 -1.57
CA GLU A 145 24.49 17.43 -0.15
C GLU A 145 24.10 18.88 0.17
N PRO A 146 24.45 19.89 -0.66
CA PRO A 146 24.04 21.28 -0.42
C PRO A 146 22.53 21.51 -0.39
N TRP A 147 21.72 20.53 -0.82
CA TRP A 147 20.25 20.65 -0.79
C TRP A 147 19.66 20.25 0.56
N GLY A 148 20.47 19.78 1.52
CA GLY A 148 20.07 19.62 2.92
C GLY A 148 19.33 18.34 3.27
N TYR A 149 19.39 17.30 2.42
CA TYR A 149 18.72 16.01 2.65
C TYR A 149 19.61 14.98 3.35
N GLY A 150 20.91 15.25 3.47
CA GLY A 150 21.90 14.32 3.99
C GLY A 150 22.56 13.47 2.88
N PRO A 151 23.67 12.79 3.20
CA PRO A 151 24.52 12.12 2.20
C PRO A 151 23.93 10.80 1.68
N ASP A 152 22.90 10.25 2.34
CA ASP A 152 22.30 8.95 2.05
C ASP A 152 20.94 9.04 1.33
N MET A 153 20.66 10.17 0.68
CA MET A 153 19.38 10.40 0.01
C MET A 153 19.51 10.34 -1.50
N HIS A 154 18.53 9.71 -2.13
CA HIS A 154 18.41 9.51 -3.57
C HIS A 154 17.11 10.11 -4.08
N PHE A 155 17.12 10.55 -5.34
CA PHE A 155 15.89 10.92 -6.03
C PHE A 155 15.06 9.68 -6.36
N ALA A 156 13.77 9.75 -6.11
CA ALA A 156 12.78 8.81 -6.63
C ALA A 156 11.54 9.57 -7.09
N GLU A 157 10.76 8.96 -7.98
CA GLU A 157 9.46 9.46 -8.40
C GLU A 157 8.39 8.38 -8.18
N LEU A 158 7.14 8.81 -8.07
CA LEU A 158 6.02 7.87 -8.03
C LEU A 158 5.74 7.37 -9.44
N ASP A 159 5.74 6.06 -9.62
CA ASP A 159 5.34 5.41 -10.88
C ASP A 159 3.93 5.84 -11.32
N SER A 160 2.99 6.00 -10.37
CA SER A 160 1.63 6.50 -10.67
C SER A 160 1.63 7.89 -11.31
N GLN A 161 2.56 8.78 -10.93
CA GLN A 161 2.72 10.06 -11.58
C GLN A 161 3.40 9.95 -12.94
N HIS A 162 4.38 9.06 -13.08
CA HIS A 162 5.02 8.79 -14.37
C HIS A 162 3.99 8.28 -15.40
N LEU A 163 3.09 7.38 -14.98
CA LEU A 163 2.00 6.88 -15.83
C LEU A 163 1.01 7.99 -16.19
N LEU A 164 0.69 8.88 -15.27
CA LEU A 164 -0.20 10.01 -15.57
C LEU A 164 0.47 11.06 -16.48
N HIS A 165 1.79 11.26 -16.33
CA HIS A 165 2.61 12.02 -17.28
C HIS A 165 2.54 11.38 -18.67
N CYS A 166 2.72 10.06 -18.77
CA CYS A 166 2.59 9.33 -20.03
C CYS A 166 1.21 9.52 -20.66
N LEU A 167 0.13 9.47 -19.88
CA LEU A 167 -1.22 9.72 -20.37
C LEU A 167 -1.39 11.15 -20.90
N ASN A 168 -0.89 12.16 -20.18
CA ASN A 168 -0.94 13.55 -20.64
C ASN A 168 -0.09 13.76 -21.91
N THR A 169 1.06 13.10 -22.01
CA THR A 169 1.90 13.08 -23.21
C THR A 169 1.13 12.49 -24.40
N VAL A 170 0.48 11.34 -24.24
CA VAL A 170 -0.37 10.73 -25.28
C VAL A 170 -1.54 11.63 -25.68
N ARG A 171 -2.20 12.27 -24.71
CA ARG A 171 -3.24 13.29 -24.98
C ARG A 171 -2.71 14.40 -25.88
N LYS A 172 -1.55 14.96 -25.58
CA LYS A 172 -0.94 16.02 -26.41
C LYS A 172 -0.66 15.52 -27.84
N TYR A 173 -0.21 14.27 -28.00
CA TYR A 173 -0.03 13.68 -29.34
C TYR A 173 -1.35 13.47 -30.09
N ALA A 174 -2.44 13.12 -29.40
CA ALA A 174 -3.77 13.04 -30.00
C ALA A 174 -4.28 14.40 -30.50
N HIS A 175 -3.76 15.50 -29.94
CA HIS A 175 -4.01 16.88 -30.37
C HIS A 175 -2.81 17.49 -31.11
N HIS A 176 -2.19 16.73 -32.00
CA HIS A 176 -0.98 17.10 -32.74
C HIS A 176 -1.01 18.52 -33.32
N ASN A 177 -2.08 18.93 -34.00
CA ASN A 177 -2.16 20.25 -34.63
C ASN A 177 -2.00 21.41 -33.63
N TYR A 178 -2.36 21.22 -32.37
CA TYR A 178 -2.22 22.25 -31.35
C TYR A 178 -0.82 22.24 -30.73
N TYR A 179 -0.27 21.07 -30.42
CA TYR A 179 0.99 20.95 -29.66
C TYR A 179 2.24 20.79 -30.51
N PHE A 180 2.11 20.30 -31.75
CA PHE A 180 3.23 19.82 -32.54
C PHE A 180 3.27 20.27 -34.00
N ALA A 181 2.35 21.16 -34.41
CA ALA A 181 2.30 21.69 -35.78
C ALA A 181 3.60 22.41 -36.20
N GLU A 182 4.34 23.00 -35.25
CA GLU A 182 5.63 23.64 -35.53
C GLU A 182 6.78 22.64 -35.78
N TYR A 183 6.64 21.40 -35.31
CA TYR A 183 7.68 20.37 -35.43
C TYR A 183 7.46 19.42 -36.60
N SER A 184 6.22 19.25 -37.07
CA SER A 184 5.87 18.26 -38.09
C SER A 184 4.47 18.50 -38.68
N ASN A 185 4.25 18.03 -39.91
CA ASN A 185 2.94 18.15 -40.59
C ASN A 185 1.92 17.10 -40.11
N SER A 186 2.38 15.96 -39.60
CA SER A 186 1.52 14.91 -39.05
C SER A 186 2.23 14.13 -37.95
N THR A 187 1.47 13.28 -37.24
CA THR A 187 2.00 12.34 -36.24
C THR A 187 2.94 11.29 -36.82
N GLU A 188 2.92 11.07 -38.14
CA GLU A 188 3.79 10.12 -38.85
C GLU A 188 5.18 10.70 -39.14
N THR A 189 5.29 12.02 -39.22
CA THR A 189 6.54 12.73 -39.55
C THR A 189 7.14 13.42 -38.33
N LEU A 190 6.89 12.90 -37.12
CA LEU A 190 7.43 13.47 -35.89
C LEU A 190 8.96 13.33 -35.84
N PRO A 191 9.68 14.33 -35.29
CA PRO A 191 11.08 14.17 -34.90
C PRO A 191 11.31 12.90 -34.07
N ARG A 192 12.44 12.22 -34.30
CA ARG A 192 12.70 10.87 -33.77
C ARG A 192 12.51 10.76 -32.25
N MET A 193 13.00 11.72 -31.46
CA MET A 193 12.76 11.69 -30.00
C MET A 193 11.30 11.85 -29.60
N LEU A 194 10.52 12.66 -30.32
CA LEU A 194 9.10 12.83 -30.01
C LEU A 194 8.34 11.53 -30.33
N ALA A 195 8.66 10.86 -31.44
CA ALA A 195 8.09 9.56 -31.75
C ALA A 195 8.46 8.50 -30.69
N VAL A 196 9.74 8.42 -30.32
CA VAL A 196 10.22 7.47 -29.29
C VAL A 196 9.56 7.75 -27.93
N HIS A 197 9.41 9.02 -27.54
CA HIS A 197 8.75 9.37 -26.28
C HIS A 197 7.27 8.95 -26.28
N ARG A 198 6.53 9.24 -27.36
CA ARG A 198 5.15 8.78 -27.55
C ARG A 198 5.05 7.26 -27.38
N ASP A 199 5.87 6.51 -28.10
CA ASP A 199 5.78 5.05 -28.16
C ASP A 199 6.19 4.42 -26.82
N HIS A 200 7.18 5.00 -26.13
CA HIS A 200 7.53 4.64 -24.75
C HIS A 200 6.35 4.85 -23.79
N CYS A 201 5.70 6.01 -23.84
CA CYS A 201 4.55 6.31 -22.99
C CYS A 201 3.38 5.34 -23.24
N ILE A 202 3.09 5.00 -24.49
CA ILE A 202 2.06 4.00 -24.84
C ILE A 202 2.44 2.64 -24.26
N GLY A 203 3.70 2.22 -24.40
CA GLY A 203 4.20 0.96 -23.83
C GLY A 203 4.10 0.92 -22.30
N MET A 204 4.49 1.99 -21.61
CA MET A 204 4.39 2.06 -20.14
C MET A 204 2.93 1.98 -19.65
N LEU A 205 2.01 2.67 -20.34
CA LEU A 205 0.58 2.59 -20.04
C LEU A 205 0.04 1.17 -20.28
N LEU A 206 0.45 0.50 -21.35
CA LEU A 206 0.06 -0.88 -21.64
C LEU A 206 0.52 -1.81 -20.51
N GLU A 207 1.81 -1.80 -20.17
CA GLU A 207 2.38 -2.63 -19.11
C GLU A 207 1.66 -2.41 -17.78
N ALA A 208 1.36 -1.15 -17.41
CA ALA A 208 0.63 -0.83 -16.20
C ALA A 208 -0.81 -1.37 -16.20
N LEU A 209 -1.55 -1.17 -17.29
CA LEU A 209 -2.93 -1.62 -17.43
C LEU A 209 -3.04 -3.15 -17.48
N THR A 210 -2.05 -3.85 -18.04
CA THR A 210 -2.04 -5.33 -18.08
C THR A 210 -1.47 -5.96 -16.81
N CYS A 211 -0.59 -5.27 -16.09
CA CYS A 211 -0.06 -5.72 -14.79
C CYS A 211 -1.15 -5.71 -13.72
N ARG A 212 -2.02 -4.69 -13.73
CA ARG A 212 -3.16 -4.55 -12.80
C ARG A 212 -4.45 -4.25 -13.55
N PRO A 213 -5.03 -5.25 -14.23
CA PRO A 213 -6.26 -5.05 -14.98
C PRO A 213 -7.43 -4.74 -14.05
N SER A 214 -8.39 -3.97 -14.55
CA SER A 214 -9.62 -3.72 -13.81
C SER A 214 -10.45 -5.01 -13.72
N MET A 215 -10.86 -5.37 -12.50
CA MET A 215 -11.77 -6.50 -12.26
C MET A 215 -13.25 -6.09 -12.24
N ASN A 216 -13.55 -4.82 -12.55
CA ASN A 216 -14.93 -4.34 -12.59
C ASN A 216 -15.58 -4.68 -13.93
N VAL A 217 -16.90 -4.91 -13.92
CA VAL A 217 -17.63 -5.41 -15.09
C VAL A 217 -18.43 -4.28 -15.73
N VAL A 218 -18.34 -4.18 -17.06
CA VAL A 218 -19.20 -3.33 -17.90
C VAL A 218 -20.41 -4.16 -18.32
N THR A 219 -21.60 -3.60 -18.16
CA THR A 219 -22.83 -4.21 -18.65
C THR A 219 -23.24 -3.61 -19.99
N PHE A 220 -24.29 -4.16 -20.62
CA PHE A 220 -24.81 -3.66 -21.88
C PHE A 220 -26.29 -3.33 -21.72
N GLU A 221 -26.71 -2.28 -22.40
CA GLU A 221 -28.07 -1.74 -22.36
C GLU A 221 -28.63 -1.59 -23.78
N TRP A 222 -29.96 -1.53 -23.91
CA TRP A 222 -30.61 -1.19 -25.17
C TRP A 222 -30.83 0.32 -25.24
N MET A 223 -30.30 0.95 -26.28
CA MET A 223 -30.47 2.39 -26.53
C MET A 223 -31.36 2.63 -27.75
N GLU A 224 -32.27 3.61 -27.69
CA GLU A 224 -33.28 3.88 -28.72
C GLU A 224 -32.70 4.04 -30.14
N THR A 225 -31.45 4.50 -30.26
CA THR A 225 -30.78 4.75 -31.54
C THR A 225 -29.83 3.63 -31.97
N GLN A 226 -29.60 2.65 -31.12
CA GLN A 226 -28.57 1.63 -31.33
C GLN A 226 -29.21 0.30 -31.72
N ARG A 227 -28.79 -0.24 -32.87
CA ARG A 227 -29.24 -1.56 -33.33
C ARG A 227 -28.66 -2.71 -32.49
N PHE A 228 -27.51 -2.50 -31.86
CA PHE A 228 -26.79 -3.48 -31.05
C PHE A 228 -26.73 -3.01 -29.58
N PRO A 229 -26.57 -3.93 -28.61
CA PRO A 229 -26.41 -3.56 -27.21
C PRO A 229 -25.28 -2.55 -27.04
N PHE A 230 -25.57 -1.46 -26.33
CA PHE A 230 -24.62 -0.39 -26.06
C PHE A 230 -23.95 -0.61 -24.70
N PRO A 231 -22.62 -0.53 -24.60
CA PRO A 231 -21.92 -0.73 -23.32
C PRO A 231 -22.20 0.43 -22.34
N ASP A 232 -22.57 0.10 -21.10
CA ASP A 232 -22.58 1.05 -20.00
C ASP A 232 -21.17 1.17 -19.39
N PHE A 233 -20.46 2.21 -19.80
CA PHE A 233 -19.12 2.51 -19.29
C PHE A 233 -19.13 3.08 -17.86
N GLY A 234 -20.31 3.35 -17.29
CA GLY A 234 -20.50 3.75 -15.91
C GLY A 234 -20.22 2.58 -14.96
N VAL A 235 -19.14 2.67 -14.20
CA VAL A 235 -18.70 1.54 -13.37
C VAL A 235 -18.35 2.01 -11.97
N ARG A 236 -18.87 1.32 -10.96
CA ARG A 236 -18.45 1.49 -9.56
C ARG A 236 -17.04 0.96 -9.38
N ARG A 237 -16.17 1.78 -8.79
CA ARG A 237 -14.78 1.42 -8.50
C ARG A 237 -14.45 1.75 -7.06
N LYS A 238 -13.67 0.89 -6.41
CA LYS A 238 -12.97 1.24 -5.17
C LYS A 238 -11.60 1.78 -5.54
N CYS A 239 -11.35 3.04 -5.26
CA CYS A 239 -10.17 3.77 -5.69
C CYS A 239 -9.36 4.29 -4.51
N VAL A 240 -8.05 4.40 -4.70
CA VAL A 240 -7.19 5.20 -3.81
C VAL A 240 -7.61 6.66 -3.93
N ASP A 241 -7.64 7.37 -2.80
CA ASP A 241 -7.77 8.82 -2.80
C ASP A 241 -6.57 9.49 -3.45
N TYR A 242 -6.72 9.79 -4.74
CA TYR A 242 -5.67 10.40 -5.53
C TYR A 242 -5.37 11.83 -5.07
N GLY A 243 -6.37 12.56 -4.55
CA GLY A 243 -6.18 13.89 -4.01
C GLY A 243 -5.25 13.86 -2.79
N GLY A 244 -5.53 12.97 -1.84
CA GLY A 244 -4.67 12.75 -0.67
C GLY A 244 -3.25 12.29 -1.05
N LEU A 245 -3.12 11.42 -2.07
CA LEU A 245 -1.81 11.01 -2.58
C LEU A 245 -1.01 12.20 -3.15
N LEU A 246 -1.66 13.08 -3.94
CA LEU A 246 -1.01 14.27 -4.50
C LEU A 246 -0.62 15.28 -3.40
N GLU A 247 -1.43 15.40 -2.35
CA GLU A 247 -1.11 16.26 -1.20
C GLU A 247 0.12 15.75 -0.45
N TRP A 248 0.18 14.45 -0.17
CA TRP A 248 1.39 13.81 0.38
C TRP A 248 2.60 14.02 -0.55
N GLN A 249 2.38 13.80 -1.85
CA GLN A 249 3.19 14.25 -2.98
C GLN A 249 3.94 15.54 -2.70
N LYS A 250 3.15 16.59 -2.69
CA LYS A 250 3.61 17.98 -2.57
C LYS A 250 4.36 18.23 -1.26
N GLY A 251 4.01 17.54 -0.18
CA GLY A 251 4.74 17.62 1.09
C GLY A 251 6.09 16.89 1.08
N ALA A 252 6.20 15.81 0.32
CA ALA A 252 7.38 14.96 0.26
C ALA A 252 8.41 15.38 -0.80
N GLU A 253 8.02 16.17 -1.79
CA GLU A 253 8.88 16.52 -2.93
C GLU A 253 10.19 17.22 -2.51
N VAL A 254 11.19 17.12 -3.38
CA VAL A 254 12.44 17.87 -3.23
C VAL A 254 12.15 19.36 -3.39
N LYS A 255 12.40 20.14 -2.34
CA LYS A 255 12.06 21.57 -2.27
C LYS A 255 12.82 22.35 -3.34
N GLY A 256 12.07 23.13 -4.12
CA GLY A 256 12.61 23.92 -5.22
C GLY A 256 13.15 23.06 -6.36
N TRP A 257 12.58 21.86 -6.58
CA TRP A 257 13.01 20.95 -7.64
C TRP A 257 13.10 21.63 -9.01
N GLU A 258 12.07 22.39 -9.41
CA GLU A 258 12.01 23.04 -10.73
C GLU A 258 13.23 23.95 -10.98
N GLU A 259 13.57 24.81 -10.02
CA GLU A 259 14.74 25.70 -10.10
C GLU A 259 16.07 24.92 -10.02
N LYS A 260 16.11 23.86 -9.20
CA LYS A 260 17.33 23.11 -8.93
C LYS A 260 17.69 22.10 -10.02
N ALA A 261 16.68 21.58 -10.74
CA ALA A 261 16.86 20.56 -11.77
C ALA A 261 17.69 21.10 -12.95
N GLU A 262 17.51 22.36 -13.33
CA GLU A 262 18.28 23.01 -14.40
C GLU A 262 19.78 23.10 -14.08
N GLY A 263 20.11 23.26 -12.80
CA GLY A 263 21.48 23.33 -12.30
C GLY A 263 22.12 21.96 -11.99
N LEU A 264 21.35 20.87 -12.07
CA LEU A 264 21.82 19.54 -11.68
C LEU A 264 22.80 19.00 -12.73
N LYS A 265 24.07 18.87 -12.34
CA LYS A 265 25.14 18.32 -13.18
C LYS A 265 25.57 16.96 -12.65
N ARG A 266 25.90 16.05 -13.58
CA ARG A 266 26.53 14.76 -13.23
C ARG A 266 27.86 15.05 -12.51
N PRO A 267 28.06 14.57 -11.27
CA PRO A 267 29.32 14.77 -10.56
C PRO A 267 30.46 13.99 -11.22
N GLU A 268 31.70 14.42 -10.98
CA GLU A 268 32.89 13.70 -11.42
C GLU A 268 32.96 12.33 -10.75
N GLY A 269 33.32 11.29 -11.52
CA GLY A 269 33.37 9.92 -11.02
C GLY A 269 32.00 9.25 -10.77
N ALA A 270 30.90 9.89 -11.16
CA ALA A 270 29.57 9.27 -11.08
C ALA A 270 29.56 7.94 -11.85
N ARG A 271 28.92 6.92 -11.26
CA ARG A 271 28.66 5.66 -11.97
C ARG A 271 27.71 5.93 -13.14
N VAL A 272 28.10 5.54 -14.35
CA VAL A 272 27.31 5.75 -15.57
C VAL A 272 26.89 4.40 -16.13
N MET A 273 25.61 4.29 -16.49
CA MET A 273 25.07 3.12 -17.18
C MET A 273 25.26 3.28 -18.68
N PRO A 274 25.53 2.18 -19.43
CA PRO A 274 25.63 2.25 -20.88
C PRO A 274 24.30 2.74 -21.46
N ALA A 275 24.36 3.70 -22.38
CA ALA A 275 23.18 4.20 -23.08
C ALA A 275 22.63 3.13 -24.02
N LEU A 276 21.31 3.14 -24.21
CA LEU A 276 20.68 2.33 -25.25
C LEU A 276 21.19 2.78 -26.62
N LYS A 277 21.43 1.84 -27.54
CA LYS A 277 21.92 2.12 -28.89
C LYS A 277 21.11 3.22 -29.59
N GLY A 278 19.78 3.13 -29.52
CA GLY A 278 18.89 4.13 -30.12
C GLY A 278 19.04 5.53 -29.53
N LEU A 279 19.41 5.67 -28.25
CA LEU A 279 19.67 6.98 -27.64
C LEU A 279 21.01 7.58 -28.11
N LEU A 280 22.01 6.73 -28.37
CA LEU A 280 23.28 7.17 -28.95
C LEU A 280 23.06 7.72 -30.37
N GLU A 281 22.35 6.98 -31.21
CA GLU A 281 22.02 7.37 -32.59
C GLU A 281 21.29 8.73 -32.63
N VAL A 282 20.30 8.93 -31.75
CA VAL A 282 19.59 10.21 -31.68
C VAL A 282 20.46 11.34 -31.12
N GLY A 283 21.34 11.04 -30.17
CA GLY A 283 22.32 12.01 -29.66
C GLY A 283 23.22 12.54 -30.78
N GLU A 284 23.71 11.65 -31.65
CA GLU A 284 24.50 11.99 -32.82
C GLU A 284 23.71 12.86 -33.82
N GLU A 285 22.46 12.49 -34.13
CA GLU A 285 21.56 13.28 -35.00
C GLU A 285 21.33 14.70 -34.47
N MET A 286 21.26 14.86 -33.15
CA MET A 286 21.06 16.15 -32.47
C MET A 286 22.35 16.95 -32.26
N GLY A 287 23.50 16.49 -32.76
CA GLY A 287 24.79 17.14 -32.55
C GLY A 287 25.22 17.17 -31.07
N ARG A 288 24.62 16.32 -30.22
CA ARG A 288 25.07 16.15 -28.84
C ARG A 288 26.30 15.26 -28.90
N ASN A 289 27.46 15.80 -28.56
CA ASN A 289 28.69 15.01 -28.46
C ASN A 289 28.54 13.94 -27.37
N VAL A 290 28.09 12.75 -27.75
CA VAL A 290 28.05 11.58 -26.87
C VAL A 290 29.44 10.96 -26.85
N GLY A 291 30.43 11.71 -26.33
CA GLY A 291 31.81 11.23 -26.29
C GLY A 291 32.86 12.33 -26.15
N ARG A 292 33.09 12.78 -24.92
CA ARG A 292 34.41 12.98 -24.31
C ARG A 292 34.29 13.03 -22.80
#